data_AF-A0A016X1R2-F1
#
_entry.id   AF-A0A016X1R2-F1
#
_cell.length_a   1.000
_cell.length_b   1.000
_cell.length_c   1.000
_cell.angle_alpha   90.00
_cell.angle_beta   90.00
_cell.angle_gamma   90.00
#
_symmetry.space_group_name_H-M   'P 1'
#
loop_
_entity.id
_entity.type
_entity.pdbx_description
1 polymer ?
#
loop_
_entity_poly.entity_id
_entity_poly.type
_entity_poly.pdbx_seq_one_letter_code
_entity_poly.pdbx_strand_id
1 'polypeptide(L)'
;MIRIDPRRNPTDEDRYVLFLIRPNRTPTHSKPSELRVEPAELSYKAIGGLKGVSVVNDTQERKFFKVKCSDNMLYRVNPVFGAVEPGKSARIDILRQNGGAKIDKIVLVTTKAQEGEIPCREVFNQGRSTEMMVLPLLVQE
;
A
#
# COMPACT_ATOMS: atom_id res chain seq x y z
N MET A 1 18.28 -28.83 -20.92
CA MET A 1 18.47 -28.66 -19.46
C MET A 1 19.48 -27.54 -19.27
N ILE A 2 19.04 -26.31 -18.98
CA ILE A 2 19.92 -25.14 -18.87
C ILE A 2 20.66 -25.26 -17.53
N ARG A 3 21.99 -25.41 -17.56
CA ARG A 3 22.83 -25.44 -16.36
C ARG A 3 23.25 -24.00 -16.03
N ILE A 4 22.68 -23.41 -14.98
CA ILE A 4 23.12 -22.13 -14.43
C ILE A 4 24.35 -22.39 -13.54
N ASP A 5 25.43 -21.63 -13.73
CA ASP A 5 26.66 -21.75 -12.94
C ASP A 5 26.41 -21.25 -11.50
N PRO A 6 26.55 -22.11 -10.46
CA PRO A 6 26.25 -21.74 -9.08
C PRO A 6 27.23 -20.74 -8.45
N ARG A 7 28.33 -20.38 -9.14
CA ARG A 7 29.32 -19.41 -8.64
C ARG A 7 29.12 -17.99 -9.18
N ARG A 8 28.19 -17.79 -10.12
CA ARG A 8 27.87 -16.48 -10.69
C ARG A 8 26.68 -15.86 -9.95
N ASN A 9 26.78 -14.57 -9.63
CA ASN A 9 25.64 -13.84 -9.05
C ASN A 9 24.51 -13.80 -10.10
N PRO A 10 23.27 -14.24 -9.78
CA PRO A 10 22.24 -14.45 -10.78
C PRO A 10 21.76 -13.11 -11.35
N THR A 11 21.70 -13.04 -12.68
CA THR A 11 21.12 -11.93 -13.45
C THR A 11 19.60 -11.89 -13.28
N ASP A 12 18.94 -10.80 -13.66
CA ASP A 12 17.47 -10.70 -13.61
C ASP A 12 16.77 -11.81 -14.42
N GLU A 13 17.34 -12.19 -15.56
CA GLU A 13 16.87 -13.33 -16.37
C GLU A 13 17.01 -14.66 -15.61
N ASP A 14 18.15 -14.89 -14.95
CA ASP A 14 18.36 -16.10 -14.13
C ASP A 14 17.37 -16.18 -12.96
N ARG A 15 17.03 -15.02 -12.37
CA ARG A 15 16.03 -14.92 -11.31
C ARG A 15 14.62 -15.17 -11.82
N TYR A 16 14.29 -14.70 -13.03
CA TYR A 16 13.02 -14.99 -13.69
C TYR A 16 12.89 -16.47 -14.03
N VAL A 17 13.93 -17.08 -14.58
CA VAL A 17 13.94 -18.51 -14.90
C VAL A 17 13.86 -19.35 -13.61
N LEU A 18 14.60 -18.99 -12.55
CA LEU A 18 14.49 -19.64 -11.25
C LEU A 18 13.12 -19.40 -10.58
N PHE A 19 12.46 -18.29 -10.87
CA PHE A 19 11.09 -18.00 -10.42
C PHE A 19 10.07 -18.93 -11.11
N LEU A 20 10.24 -19.19 -12.41
CA LEU A 20 9.34 -20.03 -13.21
C LEU A 20 9.51 -21.54 -12.99
N ILE A 21 10.71 -22.00 -12.64
CA ILE A 21 10.99 -23.45 -12.48
C ILE A 21 10.59 -23.98 -11.09
N ARG A 22 10.24 -23.11 -10.14
CA ARG A 22 9.81 -23.55 -8.79
C ARG A 22 8.46 -24.27 -8.89
N PRO A 23 8.39 -25.59 -8.62
CA PRO A 23 7.25 -26.44 -8.95
C PRO A 23 6.02 -26.24 -8.03
N ASN A 24 5.90 -25.09 -7.34
CA ASN A 24 4.82 -24.88 -6.38
C ASN A 24 4.36 -23.43 -6.21
N ARG A 25 4.33 -22.63 -7.29
CA ARG A 25 3.48 -21.43 -7.31
C ARG A 25 2.44 -21.59 -8.41
N THR A 26 1.23 -21.91 -7.99
CA THR A 26 0.03 -21.66 -8.79
C THR A 26 0.04 -20.18 -9.22
N PRO A 27 -0.50 -19.84 -10.41
CA PRO A 27 -0.69 -18.45 -10.80
C PRO A 27 -1.54 -17.82 -9.69
N THR A 28 -0.95 -16.94 -8.90
CA THR A 28 -1.63 -16.35 -7.75
C THR A 28 -2.74 -15.48 -8.30
N HIS A 29 -3.95 -16.03 -8.34
CA HIS A 29 -5.16 -15.22 -8.23
C HIS A 29 -4.90 -14.30 -7.04
N SER A 30 -4.72 -13.00 -7.31
CA SER A 30 -4.40 -12.01 -6.29
C SER A 30 -5.42 -12.16 -5.19
N LYS A 31 -4.99 -12.61 -4.01
CA LYS A 31 -5.88 -12.64 -2.85
C LYS A 31 -6.47 -11.23 -2.71
N PRO A 32 -7.80 -11.08 -2.58
CA PRO A 32 -8.39 -9.78 -2.32
C PRO A 32 -7.80 -9.24 -1.02
N SER A 33 -7.63 -7.92 -0.97
CA SER A 33 -6.97 -7.32 0.17
C SER A 33 -7.71 -7.54 1.47
N GLU A 34 -6.94 -7.81 2.53
CA GLU A 34 -7.49 -8.12 3.84
C GLU A 34 -8.15 -6.89 4.47
N LEU A 35 -7.68 -5.69 4.09
CA LEU A 35 -8.30 -4.43 4.44
C LEU A 35 -9.06 -3.86 3.24
N ARG A 36 -10.06 -3.04 3.52
CA ARG A 36 -10.82 -2.27 2.53
C ARG A 36 -10.58 -0.78 2.71
N VAL A 37 -10.73 -0.01 1.63
CA VAL A 37 -10.52 1.44 1.61
C VAL A 37 -11.78 2.10 1.06
N GLU A 38 -12.39 2.99 1.85
CA GLU A 38 -13.67 3.61 1.54
C GLU A 38 -13.63 5.13 1.74
N PRO A 39 -13.95 5.95 0.72
CA PRO A 39 -14.30 5.55 -0.65
C PRO A 39 -13.09 4.96 -1.42
N ALA A 40 -13.38 4.22 -2.50
CA ALA A 40 -12.36 3.57 -3.34
C ALA A 40 -11.58 4.55 -4.23
N GLU A 41 -12.00 5.82 -4.29
CA GLU A 41 -11.30 6.94 -4.97
C GLU A 41 -11.63 8.28 -4.30
N LEU A 42 -10.79 9.28 -4.52
CA LEU A 42 -11.03 10.65 -4.06
C LEU A 42 -10.94 11.65 -5.21
N SER A 43 -12.04 12.34 -5.51
CA SER A 43 -12.09 13.38 -6.55
C SER A 43 -11.99 14.79 -5.95
N TYR A 44 -11.04 15.62 -6.39
CA TYR A 44 -10.86 16.99 -5.93
C TYR A 44 -11.19 17.99 -7.04
N LYS A 45 -11.46 19.24 -6.65
CA LYS A 45 -11.42 20.38 -7.59
C LYS A 45 -9.99 20.92 -7.69
N ALA A 46 -9.68 21.65 -8.76
CA ALA A 46 -8.37 22.30 -8.96
C ALA A 46 -7.93 23.18 -7.76
N ILE A 47 -8.88 23.86 -7.11
CA ILE A 47 -8.63 24.68 -5.91
C ILE A 47 -8.17 23.88 -4.67
N GLY A 48 -8.28 22.55 -4.70
CA GLY A 48 -7.92 21.67 -3.59
C GLY A 48 -9.08 21.40 -2.63
N GLY A 49 -8.76 20.98 -1.41
CA GLY A 49 -9.72 20.66 -0.36
C GLY A 49 -9.28 19.52 0.56
N LEU A 50 -10.00 19.32 1.66
CA LEU A 50 -9.78 18.23 2.61
C LEU A 50 -10.78 17.10 2.33
N LYS A 51 -10.29 15.86 2.23
CA LYS A 51 -11.13 14.67 2.17
C LYS A 51 -10.65 13.62 3.16
N GLY A 52 -11.56 12.76 3.61
CA GLY A 52 -11.24 11.63 4.47
C GLY A 52 -11.46 10.31 3.73
N VAL A 53 -10.61 9.34 4.01
CA VAL A 53 -10.77 7.94 3.59
C VAL A 53 -10.68 7.03 4.82
N SER A 54 -11.52 6.01 4.87
CA SER A 54 -11.56 5.01 5.93
C SER A 54 -10.86 3.74 5.47
N VAL A 55 -9.91 3.27 6.27
CA VAL A 55 -9.31 1.94 6.14
C VAL A 55 -10.07 1.01 7.08
N VAL A 56 -10.81 0.05 6.53
CA VAL A 56 -11.69 -0.87 7.25
C VAL A 56 -11.00 -2.22 7.42
N ASN A 57 -10.97 -2.72 8.65
CA ASN A 57 -10.40 -4.02 8.99
C ASN A 57 -11.50 -4.99 9.45
N ASP A 58 -11.95 -5.84 8.52
CA ASP A 58 -12.92 -6.89 8.80
C ASP A 58 -12.26 -8.20 9.28
N THR A 59 -10.93 -8.20 9.42
CA THR A 59 -10.19 -9.36 9.94
C THR A 59 -10.24 -9.42 11.47
N GLN A 60 -9.81 -10.56 12.02
CA GLN A 60 -9.65 -10.75 13.46
C GLN A 60 -8.26 -10.32 13.97
N GLU A 61 -7.41 -9.77 13.10
CA GLU A 61 -6.04 -9.39 13.43
C GLU A 61 -5.86 -7.88 13.40
N ARG A 62 -5.13 -7.34 14.37
CA ARG A 62 -4.70 -5.95 14.32
C ARG A 62 -3.74 -5.74 13.15
N LYS A 63 -3.98 -4.73 12.33
CA LYS A 63 -3.13 -4.38 11.20
C LYS A 63 -2.54 -2.98 11.39
N PHE A 64 -1.33 -2.77 10.90
CA PHE A 64 -0.76 -1.44 10.72
C PHE A 64 -0.84 -1.02 9.27
N PHE A 65 -0.98 0.28 9.05
CA PHE A 65 -0.90 0.89 7.72
C PHE A 65 0.18 1.98 7.67
N LYS A 66 0.76 2.13 6.49
CA LYS A 66 1.64 3.23 6.08
C LYS A 66 1.07 3.83 4.81
N VAL A 67 0.90 5.14 4.81
CA VAL A 67 0.44 5.89 3.65
C VAL A 67 1.62 6.42 2.86
N LYS A 68 1.63 6.17 1.55
CA LYS A 68 2.53 6.81 0.59
C LYS A 68 1.70 7.63 -0.38
N CYS A 69 2.20 8.78 -0.80
CA CYS A 69 1.57 9.61 -1.82
C CYS A 69 2.50 9.74 -3.02
N SER A 70 1.94 9.87 -4.22
CA SER A 70 2.70 10.15 -5.45
C SER A 70 3.27 11.57 -5.49
N ASP A 71 2.62 12.52 -4.82
CA ASP A 71 3.03 13.93 -4.80
C ASP A 71 2.91 14.52 -3.39
N ASN A 72 4.03 14.47 -2.66
CA ASN A 72 4.11 15.04 -1.32
C ASN A 72 4.23 16.57 -1.32
N MET A 73 4.28 17.25 -2.48
CA MET A 73 4.25 18.71 -2.53
C MET A 73 2.81 19.20 -2.57
N LEU A 74 1.97 18.57 -3.40
CA LEU A 74 0.56 18.96 -3.58
C LEU A 74 -0.38 18.43 -2.50
N TYR A 75 -0.04 17.29 -1.88
CA TYR A 75 -0.87 16.64 -0.88
C TYR A 75 -0.24 16.64 0.52
N ARG A 76 -1.10 16.70 1.54
CA ARG A 76 -0.77 16.47 2.95
C ARG A 76 -1.67 15.36 3.47
N VAL A 77 -1.07 14.39 4.17
CA VAL A 77 -1.76 13.20 4.65
C VAL A 77 -1.61 13.11 6.16
N ASN A 78 -2.70 12.83 6.87
CA ASN A 78 -2.71 12.63 8.31
C ASN A 78 -3.70 11.54 8.74
N PRO A 79 -3.28 10.48 9.45
CA PRO A 79 -1.90 10.13 9.79
C PRO A 79 -1.17 9.39 8.65
N VAL A 80 0.16 9.44 8.65
CA VAL A 80 1.00 8.65 7.70
C VAL A 80 1.19 7.20 8.17
N PHE A 81 1.18 6.98 9.48
CA PHE A 81 1.24 5.66 10.09
C PHE A 81 0.07 5.51 11.05
N GLY A 82 -0.53 4.34 11.09
CA GLY A 82 -1.58 4.06 12.06
C GLY A 82 -1.86 2.58 12.20
N ALA A 83 -2.75 2.27 13.14
CA ALA A 83 -3.24 0.92 13.39
C ALA A 83 -4.75 0.88 13.13
N VAL A 84 -5.22 -0.28 12.68
CA VAL A 84 -6.65 -0.58 12.57
C VAL A 84 -6.91 -1.85 13.39
N GLU A 85 -7.68 -1.71 14.46
CA GLU A 85 -8.08 -2.83 15.29
C GLU A 85 -9.03 -3.78 14.54
N PRO A 86 -9.13 -5.06 14.95
CA PRO A 86 -10.11 -5.99 14.42
C PRO A 86 -11.54 -5.44 14.46
N GLY A 87 -12.26 -5.56 13.35
CA GLY A 87 -13.65 -5.09 13.21
C GLY A 87 -13.83 -3.57 13.26
N LYS A 88 -12.75 -2.78 13.14
CA LYS A 88 -12.81 -1.32 13.20
C LYS A 88 -12.33 -0.67 11.90
N SER A 89 -12.54 0.63 11.82
CA SER A 89 -12.01 1.49 10.75
C SER A 89 -11.10 2.59 11.31
N ALA A 90 -10.05 2.92 10.58
CA ALA A 90 -9.21 4.09 10.85
C ALA A 90 -9.38 5.14 9.74
N ARG A 91 -9.56 6.40 10.12
CA ARG A 91 -9.69 7.51 9.17
C ARG A 91 -8.33 8.11 8.84
N ILE A 92 -8.14 8.43 7.57
CA ILE A 92 -6.98 9.15 7.03
C ILE A 92 -7.52 10.38 6.32
N ASP A 93 -7.07 11.55 6.74
CA ASP A 93 -7.38 12.82 6.11
C ASP A 93 -6.29 13.17 5.07
N ILE A 94 -6.74 13.55 3.88
CA ILE A 94 -5.91 13.88 2.72
C ILE A 94 -6.32 15.27 2.24
N LEU A 95 -5.45 16.23 2.48
CA LEU A 95 -5.57 17.61 2.03
C LEU A 95 -4.85 17.77 0.69
N ARG A 96 -5.55 18.29 -0.32
CA ARG A 96 -4.96 18.74 -1.59
C ARG A 96 -4.83 20.26 -1.57
N GLN A 97 -3.66 20.78 -1.90
CA GLN A 97 -3.45 22.21 -2.14
C GLN A 97 -3.94 22.63 -3.53
N ASN A 98 -4.06 23.94 -3.78
CA ASN A 98 -4.36 24.45 -5.11
C ASN A 98 -3.24 24.05 -6.09
N GLY A 99 -3.62 23.50 -7.24
CA GLY A 99 -2.68 23.10 -8.28
C GLY A 99 -3.40 22.56 -9.52
N GLY A 100 -2.64 22.41 -10.61
CA GLY A 100 -3.16 21.92 -11.89
C GLY A 100 -3.76 20.52 -11.82
N ALA A 101 -4.60 20.18 -12.80
CA ALA A 101 -5.14 18.84 -12.95
C ALA A 101 -4.02 17.83 -13.21
N LYS A 102 -3.99 16.78 -12.39
CA LYS A 102 -2.98 15.72 -12.43
C LYS A 102 -3.59 14.43 -11.92
N ILE A 103 -3.14 13.30 -12.45
CA ILE A 103 -3.50 11.96 -11.96
C ILE A 103 -2.51 11.59 -10.87
N ASP A 104 -2.99 11.50 -9.64
CA ASP A 104 -2.19 11.13 -8.47
C ASP A 104 -2.80 9.91 -7.76
N LYS A 105 -2.05 9.35 -6.82
CA LYS A 105 -2.51 8.19 -6.05
C LYS A 105 -1.96 8.19 -4.63
N ILE A 106 -2.75 7.62 -3.73
CA ILE A 106 -2.29 7.15 -2.44
C ILE A 106 -2.03 5.64 -2.55
N VAL A 107 -0.92 5.19 -1.98
CA VAL A 107 -0.62 3.76 -1.79
C VAL A 107 -0.64 3.47 -0.29
N LEU A 108 -1.59 2.64 0.12
CA LEU A 108 -1.67 2.10 1.47
C LEU A 108 -0.88 0.81 1.52
N VAL A 109 0.17 0.79 2.34
CA VAL A 109 0.95 -0.41 2.63
C VAL A 109 0.52 -0.94 3.99
N THR A 110 0.12 -2.20 4.09
CA THR A 110 -0.38 -2.80 5.32
C THR A 110 0.50 -3.97 5.75
N THR A 111 0.52 -4.25 7.04
CA THR A 111 1.17 -5.43 7.64
C THR A 111 0.40 -5.85 8.88
N LYS A 112 0.50 -7.13 9.25
CA LYS A 112 0.04 -7.60 10.56
C LYS A 112 0.85 -6.90 11.66
N ALA A 113 0.16 -6.48 12.72
CA ALA A 113 0.78 -5.96 13.94
C ALA A 113 1.22 -7.13 14.84
N GLN A 114 2.39 -7.02 15.47
CA GLN A 114 2.80 -7.93 16.53
C GLN A 114 2.46 -7.34 17.91
N GLU A 115 2.47 -8.20 18.92
CA GLU A 115 2.16 -7.81 20.30
C GLU A 115 3.16 -6.77 20.83
N GLY A 116 2.66 -5.73 21.49
CA GLY A 116 3.48 -4.64 22.03
C GLY A 116 4.00 -3.63 21.01
N GLU A 117 3.76 -3.83 19.71
CA GLU A 117 4.23 -2.90 18.69
C GLU A 117 3.36 -1.65 18.53
N ILE A 118 4.00 -0.58 18.04
CA ILE A 118 3.36 0.65 17.60
C ILE A 118 3.59 0.87 16.10
N PRO A 119 2.64 1.49 15.39
CA PRO A 119 2.78 1.74 13.95
C PRO A 119 3.83 2.82 13.71
N CYS A 120 5.01 2.42 13.24
CA CYS A 120 6.12 3.32 12.95
C CYS A 120 6.86 2.91 11.66
N ARG A 121 7.78 3.76 11.21
CA ARG A 121 8.55 3.55 9.97
C ARG A 121 9.34 2.24 10.01
N GLU A 122 9.91 1.91 11.16
CA GLU A 122 10.78 0.77 11.39
C GLU A 122 10.06 -0.54 11.11
N VAL A 123 8.80 -0.67 11.56
CA VAL A 123 7.98 -1.87 11.32
C VAL A 123 7.85 -2.17 9.82
N PHE A 124 7.72 -1.14 8.99
CA PHE A 124 7.60 -1.29 7.52
C PHE A 124 8.94 -1.49 6.79
N ASN A 125 10.07 -1.41 7.47
CA ASN A 125 11.40 -1.63 6.88
C ASN A 125 11.95 -3.04 7.14
N GLN A 126 11.34 -3.82 8.03
CA GLN A 126 11.85 -5.12 8.50
C GLN A 126 11.64 -6.30 7.52
N GLY A 127 11.38 -6.05 6.24
CA GLY A 127 11.20 -7.13 5.24
C GLY A 127 9.99 -8.04 5.50
N ARG A 128 8.98 -7.55 6.23
CA ARG A 128 7.75 -8.29 6.55
C ARG A 128 6.88 -8.48 5.31
N SER A 129 5.98 -9.47 5.37
CA SER A 129 4.91 -9.58 4.39
C SER A 129 4.07 -8.32 4.44
N THR A 130 4.00 -7.61 3.32
CA THR A 130 3.19 -6.40 3.18
C THR A 130 2.20 -6.58 2.05
N GLU A 131 1.05 -5.95 2.23
CA GLU A 131 0.04 -5.82 1.19
C GLU A 131 -0.08 -4.35 0.77
N MET A 132 -0.43 -4.11 -0.50
CA MET A 132 -0.55 -2.77 -1.05
C MET A 132 -1.92 -2.57 -1.69
N MET A 133 -2.58 -1.48 -1.33
CA MET A 133 -3.80 -0.99 -1.97
C MET A 133 -3.54 0.38 -2.57
N VAL A 134 -4.16 0.64 -3.72
CA VAL A 134 -4.03 1.92 -4.42
C VAL A 134 -5.37 2.65 -4.37
N LEU A 135 -5.34 3.88 -3.88
CA LEU A 135 -6.46 4.82 -3.86
C LEU A 135 -6.19 5.93 -4.88
N PRO A 136 -6.91 5.97 -6.02
CA PRO A 136 -6.76 7.03 -7.02
C PRO A 136 -7.18 8.40 -6.48
N LEU A 137 -6.42 9.43 -6.83
CA LEU A 137 -6.75 10.83 -6.59
C LEU A 137 -7.04 11.49 -7.94
N LEU A 138 -8.32 11.83 -8.16
CA LEU A 138 -8.79 12.44 -9.39
C LEU A 138 -8.94 13.95 -9.20
N VAL A 139 -8.69 14.74 -10.24
CA VAL A 139 -8.93 16.18 -10.23
C VAL A 139 -9.92 16.50 -11.34
N GLN A 140 -11.05 17.10 -10.96
CA GLN A 140 -12.05 17.64 -11.87
C GLN A 140 -11.69 19.10 -12.17
N GLU A 141 -11.78 19.47 -13.45
CA GLU A 141 -11.64 20.85 -13.92
C GLU A 141 -12.79 21.74 -13.44
#